data_AF-L2FIY5-F1
#
_entry.id   AF-L2FIY5-F1
#
_cell.length_a   1.000
_cell.length_b   1.000
_cell.length_c   1.000
_cell.angle_alpha   90.00
_cell.angle_beta   90.00
_cell.angle_gamma   90.00
#
_symmetry.space_group_name_H-M   'P 1'
#
loop_
_entity.id
_entity.type
_entity.pdbx_description
1 polymer ?
#
loop_
_entity_poly.entity_id
_entity_poly.type
_entity_poly.pdbx_seq_one_letter_code
_entity_poly.pdbx_strand_id
1 'polypeptide(L)'
;MQADFVRYALLALEGGVYSDSDTYPLRPLRDWVPQEFRNHTQLIVGIEADSQPPVEGTTYPVQFGQWTIAGAKGHPVFLRMLRRILGEVRWRTEGFPTDSIAEQDIQADFTNEDILKVSGPAGWTEEIYEYLSDATETSFTWRNLTGLEHPMLIHDVLVLPIDGFATGVPHSGASMEPSDLTMVKHDFLGSWKHQ
;
A
#
# COMPACT_ATOMS: atom_id res chain seq x y z
N MET A 1 2.77 11.47 -5.26
CA MET A 1 3.01 10.75 -6.53
C MET A 1 4.47 10.42 -6.77
N GLN A 2 5.41 11.37 -6.87
CA GLN A 2 6.82 11.05 -7.14
C GLN A 2 7.43 10.10 -6.10
N ALA A 3 7.23 10.38 -4.81
CA ALA A 3 7.67 9.50 -3.72
C ALA A 3 7.03 8.10 -3.80
N ASP A 4 5.72 8.03 -4.09
CA ASP A 4 5.01 6.76 -4.28
C ASP A 4 5.59 5.96 -5.46
N PHE A 5 5.84 6.61 -6.60
CA PHE A 5 6.45 5.95 -7.75
C PHE A 5 7.84 5.39 -7.41
N VAL A 6 8.68 6.20 -6.73
CA VAL A 6 10.05 5.80 -6.38
C VAL A 6 10.05 4.63 -5.41
N ARG A 7 9.18 4.59 -4.38
CA ARG A 7 9.14 3.43 -3.46
C ARG A 7 8.76 2.13 -4.16
N TYR A 8 7.79 2.16 -5.08
CA TYR A 8 7.42 0.96 -5.84
C TYR A 8 8.54 0.55 -6.81
N ALA A 9 9.20 1.52 -7.46
CA ALA A 9 10.32 1.25 -8.36
C ALA A 9 11.51 0.62 -7.62
N LEU A 10 11.88 1.17 -6.47
CA LEU A 10 12.98 0.64 -5.65
C LEU A 10 12.67 -0.78 -5.17
N LEU A 11 11.47 -1.02 -4.66
CA LEU A 11 11.06 -2.36 -4.22
C LEU A 11 10.96 -3.35 -5.39
N ALA A 12 10.53 -2.92 -6.57
CA ALA A 12 10.53 -3.76 -7.76
C ALA A 12 11.97 -4.16 -8.16
N LEU A 13 12.92 -3.23 -8.09
CA LEU A 13 14.29 -3.43 -8.56
C LEU A 13 15.18 -4.15 -7.55
N GLU A 14 15.03 -3.88 -6.26
CA GLU A 14 15.92 -4.37 -5.21
C GLU A 14 15.23 -5.28 -4.19
N GLY A 15 13.90 -5.24 -4.11
CA GLY A 15 13.16 -5.81 -2.99
C GLY A 15 13.53 -5.13 -1.68
N GLY A 16 13.38 -5.86 -0.57
CA GLY A 16 13.72 -5.36 0.75
C GLY A 16 12.54 -4.63 1.39
N VAL A 17 12.84 -3.56 2.13
CA VAL A 17 11.86 -2.82 2.93
C VAL A 17 11.94 -1.33 2.63
N TYR A 18 10.81 -0.75 2.27
CA TYR A 18 10.60 0.69 2.28
C TYR A 18 9.88 1.09 3.57
N SER A 19 10.25 2.24 4.14
CA SER A 19 9.58 2.81 5.29
C SER A 19 9.67 4.34 5.23
N ASP A 20 8.60 5.04 5.59
CA ASP A 20 8.60 6.50 5.66
C ASP A 20 9.56 6.99 6.76
N SER A 21 10.08 8.20 6.61
CA SER A 21 11.15 8.74 7.48
C SER A 21 10.77 8.90 8.95
N ASP A 22 9.47 8.96 9.24
CA ASP A 22 8.86 9.06 10.57
C ASP A 22 8.32 7.71 11.06
N THR A 23 8.87 6.61 10.53
CA THR A 23 8.60 5.24 10.97
C THR A 23 9.80 4.62 11.68
N TYR A 24 9.56 3.97 12.80
CA TYR A 24 10.59 3.33 13.62
C TYR A 24 10.32 1.83 13.76
N PRO A 25 11.34 0.96 13.58
CA PRO A 25 11.17 -0.46 13.81
C PRO A 25 11.07 -0.74 15.31
N LEU A 26 10.01 -1.44 15.71
CA LEU A 26 9.86 -1.97 17.08
C LEU A 26 10.29 -3.43 17.17
N ARG A 27 10.27 -4.15 16.04
CA ARG A 27 10.76 -5.53 15.92
C ARG A 27 11.75 -5.67 14.78
N PRO A 28 12.75 -6.57 14.91
CA PRO A 28 13.66 -6.85 13.81
C PRO A 28 12.92 -7.57 12.68
N LEU A 29 13.34 -7.32 11.43
CA LEU A 29 12.67 -7.84 10.23
C LEU A 29 12.45 -9.36 10.22
N ARG A 30 13.37 -10.13 10.82
CA ARG A 30 13.27 -11.60 10.93
C ARG A 30 12.06 -12.09 11.74
N ASP A 31 11.47 -11.21 12.54
CA ASP A 31 10.33 -11.51 13.41
C ASP A 31 9.00 -11.00 12.81
N TRP A 32 9.04 -10.37 11.63
CA TRP A 32 7.84 -9.86 10.95
C TRP A 32 7.00 -10.98 10.32
N VAL A 33 7.63 -12.11 9.99
CA VAL A 33 6.95 -13.25 9.37
C VAL A 33 6.95 -14.44 10.34
N PRO A 34 5.76 -14.94 10.73
CA PRO A 34 5.62 -16.19 11.49
C PRO A 34 6.40 -17.33 10.82
N GLN A 35 6.99 -18.22 11.63
CA GLN A 35 7.95 -19.21 11.13
C GLN A 35 7.37 -20.11 10.03
N GLU A 36 6.10 -20.47 10.15
CA GLU A 36 5.32 -21.26 9.20
C GLU A 36 5.13 -20.59 7.82
N PHE A 37 5.19 -19.26 7.75
CA PHE A 37 4.94 -18.50 6.52
C PHE A 37 6.22 -18.07 5.80
N ARG A 38 7.38 -18.10 6.46
CA ARG A 38 8.66 -17.55 5.95
C ARG A 38 9.07 -18.00 4.55
N ASN A 39 8.82 -19.26 4.19
CA ASN A 39 9.22 -19.81 2.89
C ASN A 39 8.24 -19.50 1.76
N HIS A 40 7.09 -18.90 2.07
CA HIS A 40 6.02 -18.63 1.12
C HIS A 40 5.74 -17.12 0.97
N THR A 41 6.09 -16.32 1.97
CA THR A 41 5.91 -14.86 1.92
C THR A 41 6.89 -14.20 0.96
N GLN A 42 6.35 -13.50 -0.04
CA GLN A 42 7.08 -12.62 -0.95
C GLN A 42 6.66 -11.16 -0.84
N LEU A 43 5.54 -10.84 -0.21
CA LEU A 43 5.10 -9.47 0.07
C LEU A 43 4.49 -9.41 1.48
N ILE A 44 4.80 -8.35 2.23
CA ILE A 44 4.21 -8.07 3.54
C ILE A 44 3.51 -6.71 3.46
N VAL A 45 2.23 -6.69 3.81
CA VAL A 45 1.40 -5.48 3.83
C VAL A 45 0.68 -5.38 5.16
N GLY A 46 0.50 -4.16 5.67
CA GLY A 46 -0.23 -3.92 6.90
C GLY A 46 -1.52 -3.15 6.65
N ILE A 47 -2.58 -3.55 7.34
CA ILE A 47 -3.84 -2.79 7.36
C ILE A 47 -3.58 -1.45 8.05
N GLU A 48 -3.98 -0.34 7.42
CA GLU A 48 -3.97 0.99 8.03
C GLU A 48 -5.32 1.39 8.60
N ALA A 49 -6.41 0.87 8.02
CA ALA A 49 -7.77 1.12 8.46
C ALA A 49 -8.64 -0.11 8.20
N ASP A 50 -9.52 -0.38 9.14
CA ASP A 50 -10.58 -1.39 9.09
C ASP A 50 -11.84 -0.80 9.76
N SER A 51 -12.81 -0.35 8.97
CA SER A 51 -14.09 0.16 9.45
C SER A 51 -15.13 0.19 8.32
N GLN A 52 -16.40 -0.01 8.65
CA GLN A 52 -17.52 0.16 7.73
C GLN A 52 -18.58 1.07 8.39
N PRO A 53 -18.80 2.32 7.92
CA PRO A 53 -18.19 2.96 6.75
C PRO A 53 -16.66 3.16 6.86
N PRO A 54 -15.94 3.36 5.72
CA PRO A 54 -14.51 3.66 5.74
C PRO A 54 -14.19 4.83 6.68
N VAL A 55 -13.01 4.77 7.31
CA VAL A 55 -12.50 5.85 8.17
C VAL A 55 -12.35 7.13 7.35
N GLU A 56 -12.63 8.28 7.94
CA GLU A 56 -12.46 9.58 7.26
C GLU A 56 -11.03 9.71 6.70
N GLY A 57 -10.92 10.08 5.41
CA GLY A 57 -9.65 10.17 4.70
C GLY A 57 -9.18 8.86 4.05
N THR A 58 -9.88 7.75 4.27
CA THR A 58 -9.67 6.47 3.58
C THR A 58 -10.76 6.22 2.53
N THR A 59 -10.49 5.36 1.56
CA THR A 59 -11.43 5.02 0.48
C THR A 59 -12.11 3.67 0.71
N TYR A 60 -11.38 2.68 1.20
CA TYR A 60 -11.88 1.31 1.36
C TYR A 60 -12.13 0.97 2.84
N PRO A 61 -13.14 0.12 3.15
CA PRO A 61 -13.40 -0.29 4.53
C PRO A 61 -12.19 -0.91 5.20
N VAL A 62 -11.51 -1.82 4.48
CA VAL A 62 -10.14 -2.25 4.80
C VAL A 62 -9.21 -1.59 3.80
N GLN A 63 -8.27 -0.78 4.27
CA GLN A 63 -7.25 -0.10 3.46
C GLN A 63 -5.86 -0.48 3.96
N PHE A 64 -4.92 -0.64 3.04
CA PHE A 64 -3.53 -0.96 3.36
C PHE A 64 -2.66 0.30 3.42
N GLY A 65 -1.79 0.32 4.42
CA GLY A 65 -0.77 1.36 4.57
C GLY A 65 0.33 1.21 3.53
N GLN A 66 0.89 2.34 3.13
CA GLN A 66 2.06 2.40 2.25
C GLN A 66 3.29 3.07 2.89
N TRP A 67 3.19 3.45 4.17
CA TRP A 67 4.32 3.99 4.93
C TRP A 67 5.33 2.92 5.34
N THR A 68 5.00 1.64 5.23
CA THR A 68 5.96 0.54 5.35
C THR A 68 5.51 -0.61 4.46
N ILE A 69 6.42 -1.05 3.59
CA ILE A 69 6.16 -2.15 2.65
C ILE A 69 7.43 -2.99 2.60
N ALA A 70 7.29 -4.31 2.74
CA ALA A 70 8.40 -5.24 2.56
C ALA A 70 8.05 -6.23 1.45
N GLY A 71 8.95 -6.45 0.50
CA GLY A 71 8.68 -7.36 -0.60
C GLY A 71 9.92 -7.90 -1.29
N ALA A 72 9.75 -9.03 -1.96
CA ALA A 72 10.77 -9.65 -2.79
C ALA A 72 11.00 -8.81 -4.05
N LYS A 73 12.26 -8.82 -4.51
CA LYS A 73 12.65 -8.22 -5.78
C LYS A 73 11.77 -8.77 -6.91
N GLY A 74 11.21 -7.88 -7.72
CA GLY A 74 10.38 -8.25 -8.86
C GLY A 74 8.95 -8.71 -8.52
N HIS A 75 8.47 -8.54 -7.29
CA HIS A 75 7.10 -8.92 -6.93
C HIS A 75 6.07 -8.24 -7.87
N PRO A 76 5.09 -8.98 -8.43
CA PRO A 76 4.21 -8.46 -9.49
C PRO A 76 3.43 -7.20 -9.11
N VAL A 77 3.02 -7.07 -7.84
CA VAL A 77 2.25 -5.93 -7.35
C VAL A 77 2.99 -4.60 -7.55
N PHE A 78 4.32 -4.57 -7.37
CA PHE A 78 5.08 -3.33 -7.61
C PHE A 78 5.05 -2.93 -9.08
N LEU A 79 5.16 -3.89 -10.00
CA LEU A 79 5.05 -3.64 -11.43
C LEU A 79 3.64 -3.19 -11.83
N ARG A 80 2.60 -3.72 -11.17
CA ARG A 80 1.22 -3.27 -11.37
C ARG A 80 1.06 -1.81 -10.95
N MET A 81 1.53 -1.43 -9.76
CA MET A 81 1.53 -0.04 -9.31
C MET A 81 2.26 0.90 -10.28
N LEU A 82 3.45 0.52 -10.76
CA LEU A 82 4.19 1.33 -11.72
C LEU A 82 3.42 1.52 -13.03
N ARG A 83 2.79 0.45 -13.54
CA ARG A 83 1.95 0.52 -14.75
C ARG A 83 0.72 1.39 -14.54
N ARG A 84 0.05 1.27 -13.39
CA ARG A 84 -1.10 2.10 -13.01
C ARG A 84 -0.72 3.58 -13.03
N ILE A 85 0.37 3.95 -12.36
CA ILE A 85 0.85 5.33 -12.29
C ILE A 85 1.23 5.85 -13.67
N LEU A 86 2.03 5.11 -14.44
CA LEU A 86 2.45 5.53 -15.78
C LEU A 86 1.28 5.60 -16.77
N GLY A 87 0.30 4.71 -16.63
CA GLY A 87 -0.93 4.71 -17.41
C GLY A 87 -1.75 5.97 -17.16
N GLU A 88 -1.92 6.36 -15.89
CA GLU A 88 -2.64 7.58 -15.54
C GLU A 88 -1.90 8.84 -16.02
N VAL A 89 -0.57 8.91 -15.82
CA VAL A 89 0.24 10.03 -16.33
C VAL A 89 0.08 10.14 -17.85
N ARG A 90 0.24 9.03 -18.58
CA ARG A 90 0.07 9.01 -20.04
C ARG A 90 -1.34 9.46 -20.44
N TRP A 91 -2.37 8.96 -19.78
CA TRP A 91 -3.76 9.31 -20.06
C TRP A 91 -4.00 10.82 -19.94
N ARG A 92 -3.45 11.46 -18.90
CA ARG A 92 -3.59 12.91 -18.69
C ARG A 92 -2.71 13.76 -19.60
N THR A 93 -1.53 13.27 -19.99
CA THR A 93 -0.61 14.04 -20.85
C THR A 93 -0.91 13.89 -22.33
N GLU A 94 -1.34 12.71 -22.79
CA GLU A 94 -1.49 12.42 -24.22
C GLU A 94 -2.95 12.49 -24.68
N GLY A 95 -3.94 12.38 -23.78
CA GLY A 95 -5.36 12.29 -24.15
C GLY A 95 -5.66 11.15 -25.14
N PHE A 96 -6.87 11.10 -25.69
CA PHE A 96 -7.12 10.29 -26.88
C PHE A 96 -6.39 10.89 -28.08
N PRO A 97 -5.93 10.10 -29.07
CA PRO A 97 -5.38 10.63 -30.31
C PRO A 97 -6.46 11.47 -30.99
N THR A 98 -6.34 12.79 -30.89
CA THR A 98 -7.05 13.75 -31.72
C THR A 98 -6.08 14.23 -32.79
N ASP A 99 -6.54 14.33 -34.04
CA ASP A 99 -5.73 14.61 -35.24
C ASP A 99 -5.03 16.00 -35.25
N SER A 100 -4.94 16.69 -34.13
CA SER A 100 -4.32 18.02 -34.02
C SER A 100 -3.22 18.02 -32.99
N ILE A 101 -1.98 17.83 -33.44
CA ILE A 101 -0.77 17.96 -32.63
C ILE A 101 -0.46 19.46 -32.52
N ALA A 102 -1.06 20.13 -31.53
CA ALA A 102 -0.49 21.34 -30.98
C ALA A 102 0.38 20.91 -29.80
N GLU A 103 1.69 21.16 -29.88
CA GLU A 103 2.61 21.08 -28.74
C GLU A 103 2.18 22.12 -27.70
N GLN A 104 1.21 21.76 -26.87
CA GLN A 104 0.96 22.45 -25.61
C GLN A 104 1.81 21.75 -24.55
N ASP A 105 2.48 22.53 -23.70
CA ASP A 105 3.04 22.04 -22.44
C ASP A 105 1.87 21.50 -21.60
N ILE A 106 1.47 20.24 -21.83
CA ILE A 106 0.46 19.55 -21.04
C ILE A 106 1.14 19.16 -19.74
N GLN A 107 1.20 20.09 -18.79
CA GLN A 107 1.43 19.73 -17.40
C GLN A 107 0.22 18.89 -16.96
N ALA A 108 0.43 17.60 -16.73
CA ALA A 108 -0.57 16.79 -16.06
C ALA A 108 -0.75 17.33 -14.63
N ASP A 109 -1.80 18.11 -14.43
CA ASP A 109 -2.17 18.60 -13.11
C ASP A 109 -2.82 17.45 -12.33
N PHE A 110 -2.24 17.15 -11.16
CA PHE A 110 -2.69 16.09 -10.27
C PHE A 110 -3.12 16.71 -8.95
N THR A 111 -4.41 16.59 -8.63
CA THR A 111 -4.89 16.99 -7.31
C THR A 111 -4.39 16.00 -6.24
N ASN A 112 -4.41 16.41 -4.97
CA ASN A 112 -4.10 15.50 -3.86
C ASN A 112 -5.01 14.27 -3.86
N GLU A 113 -6.28 14.43 -4.25
CA GLU A 113 -7.23 13.32 -4.34
C GLU A 113 -6.84 12.33 -5.45
N ASP A 114 -6.41 12.84 -6.61
CA ASP A 114 -5.89 12.00 -7.69
C ASP A 114 -4.68 11.19 -7.24
N ILE A 115 -3.73 11.84 -6.54
CA ILE A 115 -2.54 11.19 -6.01
C ILE A 115 -2.92 10.04 -5.08
N LEU A 116 -3.85 10.29 -4.13
CA LEU A 116 -4.30 9.28 -3.18
C LEU A 116 -4.96 8.07 -3.86
N LYS A 117 -5.74 8.31 -4.93
CA LYS A 117 -6.46 7.28 -5.70
C LYS A 117 -5.57 6.49 -6.67
N VAL A 118 -4.56 7.14 -7.25
CA VAL A 118 -3.73 6.54 -8.31
C VAL A 118 -2.51 5.87 -7.71
N SER A 119 -1.65 6.64 -7.04
CA SER A 119 -0.36 6.15 -6.54
C SER A 119 -0.37 5.90 -5.02
N GLY A 120 -1.32 6.50 -4.32
CA GLY A 120 -1.43 6.48 -2.87
C GLY A 120 -2.13 5.24 -2.29
N PRO A 121 -2.63 5.32 -1.04
CA PRO A 121 -3.07 4.14 -0.29
C PRO A 121 -4.33 3.49 -0.89
N ALA A 122 -5.18 4.26 -1.57
CA ALA A 122 -6.36 3.70 -2.23
C ALA A 122 -5.96 2.87 -3.47
N GLY A 123 -5.11 3.43 -4.35
CA GLY A 123 -4.60 2.69 -5.51
C GLY A 123 -3.79 1.45 -5.11
N TRP A 124 -2.96 1.59 -4.07
CA TRP A 124 -2.23 0.47 -3.47
C TRP A 124 -3.15 -0.65 -2.99
N THR A 125 -4.24 -0.29 -2.32
CA THR A 125 -5.21 -1.26 -1.80
C THR A 125 -5.94 -1.99 -2.91
N GLU A 126 -6.35 -1.27 -3.96
CA GLU A 126 -7.00 -1.86 -5.12
C GLU A 126 -6.10 -2.88 -5.83
N GLU A 127 -4.83 -2.52 -6.09
CA GLU A 127 -3.89 -3.42 -6.77
C GLU A 127 -3.58 -4.68 -5.95
N ILE A 128 -3.58 -4.60 -4.62
CA ILE A 128 -3.45 -5.79 -3.77
C ILE A 128 -4.70 -6.67 -3.90
N TYR A 129 -5.90 -6.10 -3.84
CA TYR A 129 -7.13 -6.88 -4.00
C TYR A 129 -7.24 -7.53 -5.37
N GLU A 130 -6.88 -6.82 -6.43
CA GLU A 130 -6.84 -7.38 -7.79
C GLU A 130 -5.79 -8.49 -7.90
N TYR A 131 -4.58 -8.27 -7.40
CA TYR A 131 -3.54 -9.28 -7.41
C TYR A 131 -3.94 -10.56 -6.66
N LEU A 132 -4.51 -10.42 -5.46
CA LEU A 132 -4.99 -11.56 -4.68
C LEU A 132 -6.18 -12.24 -5.35
N SER A 133 -7.06 -11.48 -5.99
CA SER A 133 -8.19 -12.06 -6.73
C SER A 133 -7.71 -12.91 -7.91
N ASP A 134 -6.75 -12.39 -8.68
CA ASP A 134 -6.14 -13.09 -9.81
C ASP A 134 -5.39 -14.34 -9.34
N ALA A 135 -4.57 -14.21 -8.30
CA ALA A 135 -3.72 -15.29 -7.79
C ALA A 135 -4.50 -16.42 -7.13
N THR A 136 -5.69 -16.14 -6.60
CA THR A 136 -6.57 -17.14 -5.95
C THR A 136 -7.73 -17.58 -6.83
N GLU A 137 -7.84 -17.05 -8.05
CA GLU A 137 -8.95 -17.27 -8.98
C GLU A 137 -10.35 -17.04 -8.33
N THR A 138 -10.42 -16.19 -7.30
CA THR A 138 -11.61 -15.93 -6.49
C THR A 138 -11.71 -14.45 -6.20
N SER A 139 -12.94 -13.90 -6.13
CA SER A 139 -13.11 -12.50 -5.74
C SER A 139 -12.58 -12.25 -4.32
N PHE A 140 -11.56 -11.39 -4.23
CA PHE A 140 -10.97 -10.95 -2.97
C PHE A 140 -11.34 -9.49 -2.71
N THR A 141 -11.84 -9.20 -1.51
CA THR A 141 -12.31 -7.87 -1.12
C THR A 141 -12.01 -7.60 0.34
N TRP A 142 -12.31 -6.38 0.82
CA TRP A 142 -12.23 -6.03 2.25
C TRP A 142 -12.95 -7.02 3.19
N ARG A 143 -14.00 -7.72 2.72
CA ARG A 143 -14.74 -8.72 3.53
C ARG A 143 -13.90 -9.93 3.90
N ASN A 144 -12.82 -10.20 3.15
CA ASN A 144 -11.90 -11.28 3.44
C ASN A 144 -10.92 -10.93 4.56
N LEU A 145 -10.81 -9.64 4.92
CA LEU A 145 -9.79 -9.12 5.84
C LEU A 145 -10.33 -8.37 7.04
N THR A 146 -11.59 -7.92 7.01
CA THR A 146 -12.16 -7.17 8.14
C THR A 146 -12.17 -8.03 9.41
N GLY A 147 -11.76 -7.44 10.53
CA GLY A 147 -11.61 -8.12 11.81
C GLY A 147 -10.38 -9.04 11.89
N LEU A 148 -9.34 -8.82 11.09
CA LEU A 148 -8.13 -9.63 11.15
C LEU A 148 -7.38 -9.42 12.48
N GLU A 149 -7.28 -10.49 13.29
CA GLU A 149 -6.58 -10.48 14.59
C GLU A 149 -5.14 -11.01 14.52
N HIS A 150 -4.83 -11.83 13.51
CA HIS A 150 -3.54 -12.50 13.36
C HIS A 150 -3.05 -12.43 11.92
N PRO A 151 -1.72 -12.48 11.66
CA PRO A 151 -1.19 -12.47 10.30
C PRO A 151 -1.80 -13.58 9.43
N MET A 152 -2.25 -13.22 8.23
CA MET A 152 -2.84 -14.15 7.27
C MET A 152 -2.00 -14.16 6.00
N LEU A 153 -1.53 -15.34 5.61
CA LEU A 153 -0.86 -15.55 4.33
C LEU A 153 -1.89 -15.93 3.26
N ILE A 154 -2.00 -15.14 2.20
CA ILE A 154 -2.82 -15.43 1.02
C ILE A 154 -1.91 -15.47 -0.19
N HIS A 155 -1.85 -16.61 -0.89
CA HIS A 155 -0.86 -16.87 -1.94
C HIS A 155 0.57 -16.63 -1.38
N ASP A 156 1.21 -15.53 -1.74
CA ASP A 156 2.54 -15.11 -1.30
C ASP A 156 2.52 -13.76 -0.56
N VAL A 157 1.34 -13.21 -0.26
CA VAL A 157 1.16 -11.96 0.46
C VAL A 157 0.79 -12.24 1.91
N LEU A 158 1.66 -11.86 2.84
CA LEU A 158 1.38 -11.84 4.27
C LEU A 158 0.68 -10.52 4.61
N VAL A 159 -0.59 -10.61 4.97
CA VAL A 159 -1.37 -9.48 5.48
C VAL A 159 -1.25 -9.44 7.00
N LEU A 160 -0.80 -8.30 7.51
CA LEU A 160 -0.71 -8.03 8.94
C LEU A 160 -2.01 -7.38 9.45
N PRO A 161 -2.44 -7.70 10.68
CA PRO A 161 -3.57 -7.03 11.32
C PRO A 161 -3.26 -5.54 11.53
N ILE A 162 -4.28 -4.75 11.93
CA ILE A 162 -4.16 -3.30 12.16
C ILE A 162 -2.93 -2.95 13.03
N ASP A 163 -2.70 -3.72 14.09
CA ASP A 163 -1.58 -3.51 15.00
C ASP A 163 -0.20 -3.84 14.42
N GLY A 164 -0.13 -4.50 13.26
CA GLY A 164 1.15 -4.79 12.60
C GLY A 164 1.93 -3.52 12.28
N PHE A 165 1.30 -2.64 11.48
CA PHE A 165 1.91 -1.40 10.99
C PHE A 165 1.18 -0.12 11.42
N ALA A 166 0.00 -0.22 12.04
CA ALA A 166 -0.86 0.91 12.40
C ALA A 166 -1.26 0.96 13.89
N THR A 167 -0.50 0.32 14.79
CA THR A 167 -0.71 0.54 16.24
C THR A 167 -0.64 2.02 16.59
N GLY A 168 -1.56 2.47 17.44
CA GLY A 168 -1.65 3.84 17.93
C GLY A 168 -2.62 4.74 17.14
N VAL A 169 -3.19 4.26 16.02
CA VAL A 169 -4.25 5.02 15.33
C VAL A 169 -5.53 5.04 16.18
N PRO A 170 -6.28 6.16 16.23
CA PRO A 170 -7.44 6.30 17.11
C PRO A 170 -8.73 5.65 16.56
N HIS A 171 -8.61 4.72 15.61
CA HIS A 171 -9.72 4.10 14.90
C HIS A 171 -9.45 2.60 14.67
N SER A 172 -10.40 1.91 14.04
CA SER A 172 -10.24 0.53 13.58
C SER A 172 -9.88 -0.49 14.66
N GLY A 173 -10.15 -0.17 15.93
CA GLY A 173 -9.86 -1.03 17.07
C GLY A 173 -8.36 -1.25 17.32
N ALA A 174 -7.48 -0.39 16.78
CA ALA A 174 -6.05 -0.51 17.01
C ALA A 174 -5.69 -0.35 18.49
N SER A 175 -4.66 -1.07 18.93
CA SER A 175 -4.09 -0.88 20.26
C SER A 175 -3.45 0.50 20.36
N MET A 176 -3.56 1.14 21.54
CA MET A 176 -2.90 2.44 21.76
C MET A 176 -1.41 2.32 22.08
N GLU A 177 -1.01 1.18 22.65
CA GLU A 177 0.37 0.87 22.99
C GLU A 177 0.85 -0.34 22.16
N PRO A 178 2.17 -0.44 21.86
CA PRO A 178 2.73 -1.59 21.18
C PRO A 178 2.35 -2.92 21.82
N SER A 179 1.89 -3.85 20.99
CA SER A 179 1.54 -5.22 21.38
C SER A 179 2.54 -6.21 20.81
N ASP A 180 2.27 -7.51 21.01
CA ASP A 180 3.09 -8.55 20.40
C ASP A 180 2.98 -8.63 18.88
N LEU A 181 2.01 -7.94 18.29
CA LEU A 181 1.81 -7.87 16.84
C LEU A 181 2.51 -6.66 16.22
N THR A 182 2.88 -5.66 17.03
CA THR A 182 3.44 -4.40 16.54
C THR A 182 4.86 -4.55 16.02
N MET A 183 5.05 -4.26 14.73
CA MET A 183 6.34 -4.38 14.05
C MET A 183 7.04 -3.04 13.88
N VAL A 184 6.25 -2.00 13.59
CA VAL A 184 6.73 -0.63 13.43
C VAL A 184 5.83 0.34 14.19
N LYS A 185 6.36 1.52 14.50
CA LYS A 185 5.62 2.68 14.96
C LYS A 185 5.75 3.79 13.92
N HIS A 186 4.62 4.33 13.48
CA HIS A 186 4.55 5.46 12.56
C HIS A 186 4.07 6.70 13.33
N ASP A 187 4.75 7.84 13.20
CA ASP A 187 4.41 9.06 13.96
C ASP A 187 3.38 9.98 13.25
N PHE A 188 2.98 9.65 12.02
CA PHE A 188 1.94 10.35 11.25
C PHE A 188 2.18 11.85 11.08
N LEU A 189 3.44 12.27 10.90
CA LEU A 189 3.81 13.68 10.84
C LEU A 189 3.26 14.39 9.59
N GLY A 190 2.94 13.65 8.54
CA GLY A 190 2.31 14.18 7.32
C GLY A 190 3.17 15.21 6.58
N SER A 191 4.49 15.20 6.80
CA SER A 191 5.44 16.20 6.31
C SER A 191 5.51 16.31 4.78
N TRP A 192 5.01 15.30 4.06
CA TRP A 192 4.91 15.29 2.59
C TRP A 192 3.80 16.19 2.04
N LYS A 193 2.79 16.58 2.84
CA LYS A 193 1.66 17.41 2.37
C LYS A 193 2.03 18.87 2.08
N HIS A 194 3.24 19.28 2.46
CA HIS A 194 3.73 20.66 2.34
C HIS A 194 4.98 20.77 1.44
N GLN A 195 5.28 19.73 0.65
CA GLN A 195 6.43 19.68 -0.26
C GLN A 195 6.02 19.95 -1.70
#